data_AF-A0A7S3KUI4-F1
#
_entry.id   AF-A0A7S3KUI4-F1
#
_cell.length_a   1.000
_cell.length_b   1.000
_cell.length_c   1.000
_cell.angle_alpha   90.00
_cell.angle_beta   90.00
_cell.angle_gamma   90.00
#
_symmetry.space_group_name_H-M   'P 1'
#
loop_
_entity.id
_entity.type
_entity.pdbx_description
1 polymer ?
#
loop_
_entity_poly.entity_id
_entity_poly.type
_entity_poly.pdbx_seq_one_letter_code
_entity_poly.pdbx_strand_id
1 'polypeptide(L)'
;VINDEALPSYKESMAQMRLGLDFIQKEFGTRPHIGWQIDPFGSTGLTASVLKKLGFTAFIENRISNDFKKVLKDKEGYNFCWEGHQVDENKEDDRILTYILQYFYTLPGLRLDSGFIGRNKRSYAQQFWNSKIQTVIDSLNNASGGTVPEYHIMAASGDDFAFQNGHQVFKAFDDLITELENLGTNKGYDIEVKYSSLYQYFEDFKSLNLDLGVFKGDFMPFQETWPGWSWNDFWTGYYSTRLHMKRWIRHTFNNLESIKAYLTIKAVQGNKGSVNFKSATQDSIDKINEVINEAEQRWAIMMHHDAITGTHTKITEQDYYNLLKESNDYLSR
;
A
#
# COMPACT_ATOMS: atom_id res chain seq x y z
N VAL A 1 5.51 4.28 6.62
CA VAL A 1 4.57 5.08 5.80
C VAL A 1 4.12 4.27 4.59
N ILE A 2 3.05 4.67 3.90
CA ILE A 2 2.78 4.23 2.53
C ILE A 2 3.75 5.00 1.64
N ASN A 3 4.83 4.34 1.20
CA ASN A 3 5.90 5.00 0.46
C ASN A 3 5.54 5.24 -1.00
N ASP A 4 6.12 6.28 -1.61
CA ASP A 4 6.15 6.40 -3.08
C ASP A 4 6.84 5.19 -3.71
N GLU A 5 6.47 4.86 -4.93
CA GLU A 5 6.95 3.67 -5.64
C GLU A 5 7.77 3.99 -6.90
N ALA A 6 7.86 5.28 -7.28
CA ALA A 6 8.73 5.72 -8.38
C ALA A 6 10.13 6.12 -7.89
N LEU A 7 10.20 6.92 -6.83
CA LEU A 7 11.43 7.63 -6.49
C LEU A 7 12.33 6.84 -5.53
N PRO A 8 11.84 6.27 -4.40
CA PRO A 8 12.68 5.52 -3.47
C PRO A 8 13.48 4.41 -4.15
N SER A 9 14.75 4.27 -3.76
CA SER A 9 15.48 3.05 -4.09
C SER A 9 14.95 1.87 -3.28
N TYR A 10 15.20 0.64 -3.73
CA TYR A 10 14.77 -0.56 -3.01
C TYR A 10 15.26 -0.60 -1.56
N LYS A 11 16.48 -0.10 -1.29
CA LYS A 11 17.06 -0.05 0.06
C LYS A 11 16.25 0.88 0.96
N GLU A 12 15.80 1.99 0.42
CA GLU A 12 15.05 3.00 1.16
C GLU A 12 13.63 2.53 1.46
N SER A 13 12.97 1.90 0.49
CA SER A 13 11.69 1.24 0.70
C SER A 13 11.79 0.13 1.74
N MET A 14 12.83 -0.73 1.67
CA MET A 14 13.05 -1.76 2.68
C MET A 14 13.33 -1.18 4.07
N ALA A 15 14.14 -0.13 4.18
CA ALA A 15 14.49 0.49 5.45
C ALA A 15 13.25 1.05 6.18
N GLN A 16 12.40 1.82 5.48
CA GLN A 16 11.20 2.38 6.09
C GLN A 16 10.19 1.28 6.48
N MET A 17 10.02 0.25 5.63
CA MET A 17 9.12 -0.87 5.92
C MET A 17 9.62 -1.68 7.12
N ARG A 18 10.92 -1.96 7.18
CA ARG A 18 11.55 -2.66 8.32
C ARG A 18 11.23 -1.97 9.63
N LEU A 19 11.39 -0.65 9.73
CA LEU A 19 11.07 0.09 10.96
C LEU A 19 9.63 -0.14 11.43
N GLY A 20 8.67 -0.06 10.51
CA GLY A 20 7.26 -0.32 10.82
C GLY A 20 7.00 -1.77 11.22
N LEU A 21 7.56 -2.73 10.49
CA LEU A 21 7.40 -4.15 10.77
C LEU A 21 8.04 -4.58 12.10
N ASP A 22 9.21 -4.04 12.43
CA ASP A 22 9.92 -4.31 13.67
C ASP A 22 9.13 -3.76 14.87
N PHE A 23 8.57 -2.54 14.73
CA PHE A 23 7.66 -1.98 15.72
C PHE A 23 6.43 -2.87 15.95
N ILE A 24 5.74 -3.28 14.87
CA ILE A 24 4.54 -4.11 14.99
C ILE A 24 4.86 -5.47 15.65
N GLN A 25 5.97 -6.10 15.26
CA GLN A 25 6.41 -7.36 15.84
C GLN A 25 6.72 -7.23 17.33
N LYS A 26 7.40 -6.14 17.73
CA LYS A 26 7.77 -5.89 19.12
C LYS A 26 6.54 -5.62 20.00
N GLU A 27 5.63 -4.77 19.55
CA GLU A 27 4.51 -4.29 20.37
C GLU A 27 3.31 -5.25 20.33
N PHE A 28 3.07 -5.92 19.21
CA PHE A 28 1.86 -6.75 19.00
C PHE A 28 2.17 -8.23 18.76
N GLY A 29 3.44 -8.63 18.70
CA GLY A 29 3.81 -10.04 18.52
C GLY A 29 3.48 -10.63 17.15
N THR A 30 3.17 -9.80 16.15
CA THR A 30 2.73 -10.24 14.81
C THR A 30 3.39 -9.42 13.70
N ARG A 31 3.26 -9.85 12.44
CA ARG A 31 3.67 -9.08 11.25
C ARG A 31 2.57 -9.11 10.19
N PRO A 32 2.28 -7.98 9.54
CA PRO A 32 1.35 -7.97 8.41
C PRO A 32 1.95 -8.72 7.22
N HIS A 33 1.12 -9.50 6.53
CA HIS A 33 1.48 -10.24 5.32
C HIS A 33 0.73 -9.76 4.08
N ILE A 34 -0.06 -8.69 4.20
CA ILE A 34 -0.83 -8.11 3.11
C ILE A 34 -0.50 -6.62 3.01
N GLY A 35 -0.01 -6.19 1.86
CA GLY A 35 0.39 -4.81 1.61
C GLY A 35 -0.80 -3.96 1.15
N TRP A 36 -0.81 -2.67 1.47
CA TRP A 36 -1.89 -1.73 1.11
C TRP A 36 -1.26 -0.45 0.53
N GLN A 37 -1.26 -0.32 -0.80
CA GLN A 37 -0.61 0.74 -1.58
C GLN A 37 -1.63 1.46 -2.47
N ILE A 38 -2.58 2.15 -1.85
CA ILE A 38 -3.73 2.73 -2.57
C ILE A 38 -3.49 4.13 -3.16
N ASP A 39 -2.44 4.80 -2.72
CA ASP A 39 -2.21 6.21 -3.03
C ASP A 39 -0.83 6.59 -3.64
N PRO A 40 0.18 5.71 -3.74
CA PRO A 40 1.33 5.99 -4.60
C PRO A 40 0.93 6.23 -6.06
N PHE A 41 1.63 7.11 -6.76
CA PHE A 41 1.24 7.58 -8.10
C PHE A 41 1.77 6.66 -9.21
N GLY A 42 1.22 5.45 -9.26
CA GLY A 42 1.73 4.33 -10.05
C GLY A 42 2.67 3.46 -9.26
N SER A 43 2.96 2.28 -9.79
CA SER A 43 3.78 1.27 -9.15
C SER A 43 4.77 0.62 -10.11
N THR A 44 5.88 0.14 -9.56
CA THR A 44 6.91 -0.58 -10.32
C THR A 44 6.97 -2.03 -9.87
N GLY A 45 7.43 -2.93 -10.74
CA GLY A 45 7.69 -4.33 -10.41
C GLY A 45 8.73 -4.48 -9.29
N LEU A 46 9.48 -3.42 -8.94
CA LEU A 46 10.30 -3.40 -7.74
C LEU A 46 9.45 -3.50 -6.46
N THR A 47 8.29 -2.86 -6.41
CA THR A 47 7.37 -2.95 -5.26
C THR A 47 6.97 -4.39 -4.99
N ALA A 48 6.55 -5.11 -6.04
CA ALA A 48 6.22 -6.54 -5.94
C ALA A 48 7.38 -7.35 -5.36
N SER A 49 8.59 -7.16 -5.90
CA SER A 49 9.79 -7.87 -5.43
C SER A 49 10.17 -7.53 -3.98
N VAL A 50 10.08 -6.26 -3.59
CA VAL A 50 10.41 -5.81 -2.22
C VAL A 50 9.40 -6.38 -1.23
N LEU A 51 8.10 -6.26 -1.51
CA LEU A 51 7.04 -6.80 -0.65
C LEU A 51 7.19 -8.31 -0.48
N LYS A 52 7.41 -9.03 -1.58
CA LYS A 52 7.60 -10.48 -1.52
C LYS A 52 8.81 -10.87 -0.65
N LYS A 53 9.96 -10.20 -0.82
CA LYS A 53 11.17 -10.45 -0.01
C LYS A 53 10.99 -10.09 1.47
N LEU A 54 10.05 -9.21 1.79
CA LEU A 54 9.68 -8.89 3.17
C LEU A 54 8.67 -9.87 3.80
N GLY A 55 8.21 -10.86 3.03
CA GLY A 55 7.29 -11.91 3.49
C GLY A 55 5.81 -11.57 3.29
N PHE A 56 5.49 -10.59 2.44
CA PHE A 56 4.10 -10.35 2.02
C PHE A 56 3.66 -11.42 1.02
N THR A 57 2.40 -11.83 1.15
CA THR A 57 1.78 -12.88 0.32
C THR A 57 0.79 -12.29 -0.68
N ALA A 58 0.22 -11.13 -0.35
CA ALA A 58 -0.65 -10.37 -1.23
C ALA A 58 -0.42 -8.87 -1.04
N PHE A 59 -0.83 -8.05 -2.00
CA PHE A 59 -0.95 -6.62 -1.80
C PHE A 59 -2.05 -6.01 -2.67
N ILE A 60 -2.55 -4.86 -2.24
CA ILE A 60 -3.60 -4.10 -2.92
C ILE A 60 -3.00 -2.82 -3.48
N GLU A 61 -3.36 -2.51 -4.73
CA GLU A 61 -3.00 -1.28 -5.41
C GLU A 61 -4.25 -0.59 -5.95
N ASN A 62 -4.16 0.70 -6.24
CA ASN A 62 -5.27 1.44 -6.84
C ASN A 62 -4.87 2.32 -8.02
N ARG A 63 -3.80 3.11 -7.90
CA ARG A 63 -3.45 4.13 -8.89
C ARG A 63 -2.62 3.55 -10.03
N ILE A 64 -3.25 2.69 -10.83
CA ILE A 64 -2.78 2.34 -12.18
C ILE A 64 -3.59 3.13 -13.21
N SER A 65 -3.07 3.29 -14.43
CA SER A 65 -3.77 4.07 -15.44
C SER A 65 -5.15 3.51 -15.75
N ASN A 66 -6.10 4.39 -16.07
CA ASN A 66 -7.46 3.97 -16.44
C ASN A 66 -7.47 3.04 -17.65
N ASP A 67 -6.52 3.18 -18.57
CA ASP A 67 -6.40 2.30 -19.72
C ASP A 67 -5.86 0.92 -19.33
N PHE A 68 -4.93 0.83 -18.37
CA PHE A 68 -4.55 -0.45 -17.77
C PHE A 68 -5.70 -1.11 -17.04
N LYS A 69 -6.49 -0.37 -16.24
CA LYS A 69 -7.68 -0.93 -15.57
C LYS A 69 -8.68 -1.53 -16.57
N LYS A 70 -8.88 -0.88 -17.73
CA LYS A 70 -9.73 -1.41 -18.81
C LYS A 70 -9.17 -2.70 -19.40
N VAL A 71 -7.87 -2.73 -19.71
CA VAL A 71 -7.22 -3.93 -20.26
C VAL A 71 -7.28 -5.10 -19.27
N LEU A 72 -6.96 -4.85 -18.00
CA LEU A 72 -7.03 -5.88 -16.94
C LEU A 72 -8.46 -6.41 -16.78
N LYS A 73 -9.47 -5.53 -16.78
CA LYS A 73 -10.88 -5.94 -16.69
C LYS A 73 -11.25 -6.99 -17.74
N ASP A 74 -10.74 -6.84 -18.96
CA ASP A 74 -11.10 -7.66 -20.12
C ASP A 74 -10.24 -8.93 -20.25
N LYS A 75 -9.09 -9.02 -19.58
CA LYS A 75 -8.13 -10.11 -19.73
C LYS A 75 -7.90 -10.90 -18.44
N GLU A 76 -7.08 -10.36 -17.53
CA GLU A 76 -6.63 -11.07 -16.33
C GLU A 76 -7.60 -10.92 -15.15
N GLY A 77 -8.58 -10.02 -15.26
CA GLY A 77 -9.34 -9.54 -14.13
C GLY A 77 -8.52 -8.60 -13.24
N TYR A 78 -9.11 -8.18 -12.14
CA TYR A 78 -8.43 -7.31 -11.17
C TYR A 78 -7.56 -8.06 -10.15
N ASN A 79 -7.43 -9.38 -10.32
CA ASN A 79 -6.64 -10.27 -9.47
C ASN A 79 -5.64 -11.05 -10.32
N PHE A 80 -4.35 -10.94 -10.02
CA PHE A 80 -3.31 -11.65 -10.76
C PHE A 80 -2.08 -11.87 -9.89
N CYS A 81 -1.20 -12.77 -10.34
CA CYS A 81 0.13 -12.95 -9.75
C CYS A 81 1.10 -11.97 -10.41
N TRP A 82 1.60 -10.97 -9.68
CA TRP A 82 2.60 -10.05 -10.21
C TRP A 82 3.99 -10.62 -10.04
N GLU A 83 4.68 -10.79 -11.16
CA GLU A 83 6.11 -11.09 -11.20
C GLU A 83 6.89 -9.78 -11.27
N GLY A 84 7.57 -9.46 -10.17
CA GLY A 84 8.36 -8.24 -10.03
C GLY A 84 9.71 -8.29 -10.75
N HIS A 85 10.48 -7.22 -10.61
CA HIS A 85 11.83 -7.14 -11.17
C HIS A 85 12.83 -8.04 -10.41
N GLN A 86 13.80 -8.62 -11.14
CA GLN A 86 14.88 -9.46 -10.57
C GLN A 86 14.37 -10.73 -9.86
N VAL A 87 13.30 -11.32 -10.38
CA VAL A 87 12.80 -12.64 -9.99
C VAL A 87 13.53 -13.73 -10.79
N ASP A 88 13.80 -14.88 -10.18
CA ASP A 88 14.20 -16.07 -10.92
C ASP A 88 12.96 -16.59 -11.67
N GLU A 89 12.93 -16.45 -13.00
CA GLU A 89 11.77 -16.80 -13.83
C GLU A 89 11.34 -18.27 -13.67
N ASN A 90 12.23 -19.13 -13.16
CA ASN A 90 11.94 -20.54 -12.90
C ASN A 90 11.33 -20.79 -11.51
N LYS A 91 11.13 -19.75 -10.70
CA LYS A 91 10.55 -19.84 -9.34
C LYS A 91 9.26 -19.05 -9.27
N GLU A 92 8.15 -19.76 -9.47
CA GLU A 92 6.81 -19.19 -9.28
C GLU A 92 6.60 -18.64 -7.87
N ASP A 93 7.33 -19.19 -6.90
CA ASP A 93 7.32 -18.78 -5.49
C ASP A 93 7.74 -17.33 -5.26
N ASP A 94 8.35 -16.65 -6.23
CA ASP A 94 8.74 -15.24 -6.12
C ASP A 94 7.64 -14.25 -6.58
N ARG A 95 6.48 -14.74 -7.04
CA ARG A 95 5.33 -13.89 -7.41
C ARG A 95 4.50 -13.50 -6.19
N ILE A 96 3.81 -12.36 -6.26
CA ILE A 96 2.91 -11.86 -5.22
C ILE A 96 1.48 -11.71 -5.75
N LEU A 97 0.49 -12.16 -4.97
CA LEU A 97 -0.92 -11.97 -5.31
C LEU A 97 -1.27 -10.48 -5.26
N THR A 98 -1.84 -9.96 -6.34
CA THR A 98 -2.11 -8.53 -6.50
C THR A 98 -3.59 -8.31 -6.75
N TYR A 99 -4.19 -7.40 -5.98
CA TYR A 99 -5.56 -6.93 -6.21
C TYR A 99 -5.52 -5.46 -6.63
N ILE A 100 -6.08 -5.14 -7.80
CA ILE A 100 -6.24 -3.76 -8.26
C ILE A 100 -7.65 -3.25 -7.91
N LEU A 101 -7.73 -2.15 -7.17
CA LEU A 101 -9.01 -1.47 -6.93
C LEU A 101 -9.58 -0.92 -8.26
N GLN A 102 -10.84 -1.25 -8.52
CA GLN A 102 -11.50 -0.98 -9.81
C GLN A 102 -11.66 0.51 -10.12
N TYR A 103 -11.84 1.35 -9.09
CA TYR A 103 -12.15 2.77 -9.25
C TYR A 103 -11.22 3.61 -8.40
N PHE A 104 -11.65 3.92 -7.18
CA PHE A 104 -10.94 4.69 -6.18
C PHE A 104 -10.89 3.88 -4.88
N TYR A 105 -10.14 4.35 -3.89
CA TYR A 105 -10.05 3.71 -2.57
C TYR A 105 -11.19 4.06 -1.60
N THR A 106 -12.18 4.81 -2.09
CA THR A 106 -13.40 5.19 -1.37
C THR A 106 -14.61 4.46 -1.95
N LEU A 107 -15.61 4.21 -1.11
CA LEU A 107 -16.90 3.71 -1.57
C LEU A 107 -17.54 4.71 -2.57
N PRO A 108 -17.94 4.27 -3.77
CA PRO A 108 -18.48 5.15 -4.80
C PRO A 108 -19.65 6.01 -4.31
N GLY A 109 -19.52 7.33 -4.41
CA GLY A 109 -20.60 8.27 -4.07
C GLY A 109 -20.82 8.48 -2.58
N LEU A 110 -19.95 7.94 -1.72
CA LEU A 110 -20.05 8.09 -0.27
C LEU A 110 -19.13 9.19 0.25
N ARG A 111 -19.70 10.15 0.97
CA ARG A 111 -18.94 11.04 1.85
C ARG A 111 -19.00 10.49 3.26
N LEU A 112 -17.95 9.78 3.67
CA LEU A 112 -17.80 9.29 5.03
C LEU A 112 -17.86 10.47 6.03
N ASP A 113 -18.28 10.19 7.26
CA ASP A 113 -18.48 11.16 8.36
C ASP A 113 -19.50 12.30 8.13
N SER A 114 -20.01 12.48 6.91
CA SER A 114 -21.02 13.50 6.61
C SER A 114 -22.47 13.07 6.85
N GLY A 115 -22.69 11.80 7.24
CA GLY A 115 -24.01 11.20 7.40
C GLY A 115 -24.77 10.91 6.10
N PHE A 116 -24.09 10.96 4.94
CA PHE A 116 -24.71 10.93 3.62
C PHE A 116 -25.52 9.65 3.30
N ILE A 117 -25.09 8.47 3.78
CA ILE A 117 -25.85 7.22 3.60
C ILE A 117 -27.26 7.33 4.21
N GLY A 118 -27.41 8.13 5.26
CA GLY A 118 -28.67 8.27 5.98
C GLY A 118 -29.81 8.92 5.18
N ARG A 119 -29.53 9.58 4.03
CA ARG A 119 -30.57 10.31 3.28
C ARG A 119 -31.28 9.47 2.19
N ASN A 120 -30.63 8.47 1.59
CA ASN A 120 -31.26 7.57 0.60
C ASN A 120 -30.50 6.25 0.41
N LYS A 121 -30.51 5.41 1.46
CA LYS A 121 -29.78 4.13 1.52
C LYS A 121 -30.11 3.14 0.40
N ARG A 122 -31.39 2.97 0.02
CA ARG A 122 -31.78 2.08 -1.08
C ARG A 122 -31.23 2.52 -2.44
N SER A 123 -31.35 3.81 -2.77
CA SER A 123 -30.82 4.33 -4.04
C SER A 123 -29.30 4.18 -4.09
N TYR A 124 -28.63 4.42 -2.96
CA TYR A 124 -27.19 4.23 -2.85
C TYR A 124 -26.79 2.75 -3.04
N ALA A 125 -27.46 1.81 -2.36
CA ALA A 125 -27.21 0.37 -2.51
C ALA A 125 -27.37 -0.10 -3.97
N GLN A 126 -28.38 0.42 -4.68
CA GLN A 126 -28.58 0.12 -6.10
C GLN A 126 -27.45 0.65 -6.99
N GLN A 127 -26.95 1.87 -6.71
CA GLN A 127 -25.80 2.44 -7.41
C GLN A 127 -24.51 1.68 -7.12
N PHE A 128 -24.29 1.32 -5.86
CA PHE A 128 -23.15 0.53 -5.43
C PHE A 128 -23.14 -0.86 -6.09
N TRP A 129 -24.30 -1.53 -6.13
CA TRP A 129 -24.46 -2.80 -6.83
C TRP A 129 -24.02 -2.71 -8.29
N ASN A 130 -24.57 -1.74 -9.02
CA ASN A 130 -24.34 -1.61 -10.46
C ASN A 130 -22.90 -1.19 -10.78
N SER A 131 -22.31 -0.30 -9.98
CA SER A 131 -20.97 0.23 -10.23
C SER A 131 -19.88 -0.73 -9.79
N LYS A 132 -20.02 -1.39 -8.63
CA LYS A 132 -18.97 -2.20 -8.01
C LYS A 132 -19.23 -3.69 -8.15
N ILE A 133 -20.33 -4.19 -7.58
CA ILE A 133 -20.60 -5.63 -7.47
C ILE A 133 -20.73 -6.25 -8.86
N GLN A 134 -21.60 -5.69 -9.70
CA GLN A 134 -21.85 -6.21 -11.05
C GLN A 134 -20.58 -6.16 -11.91
N THR A 135 -19.82 -5.06 -11.84
CA THR A 135 -18.55 -4.92 -12.59
C THR A 135 -17.54 -6.01 -12.24
N VAL A 136 -17.44 -6.38 -10.97
CA VAL A 136 -16.51 -7.44 -10.51
C VAL A 136 -17.02 -8.82 -10.93
N ILE A 137 -18.32 -9.10 -10.78
CA ILE A 137 -18.96 -10.33 -11.27
C ILE A 137 -18.70 -10.51 -12.78
N ASP A 138 -18.96 -9.47 -13.57
CA ASP A 138 -18.77 -9.51 -15.03
C ASP A 138 -17.30 -9.75 -15.40
N SER A 139 -16.37 -9.08 -14.70
CA SER A 139 -14.93 -9.25 -14.94
C SER A 139 -14.45 -10.66 -14.62
N LEU A 140 -14.89 -11.24 -13.49
CA LEU A 140 -14.54 -12.60 -13.11
C LEU A 140 -15.11 -13.61 -14.11
N ASN A 141 -16.37 -13.47 -14.51
CA ASN A 141 -17.01 -14.36 -15.48
C ASN A 141 -16.35 -14.31 -16.86
N ASN A 142 -15.93 -13.12 -17.30
CA ASN A 142 -15.20 -12.96 -18.55
C ASN A 142 -13.84 -13.65 -18.49
N ALA A 143 -13.10 -13.46 -17.38
CA ALA A 143 -11.78 -14.06 -17.19
C ALA A 143 -11.85 -15.61 -17.08
N SER A 144 -12.90 -16.16 -16.48
CA SER A 144 -13.10 -17.61 -16.32
C SER A 144 -13.79 -18.29 -17.52
N GLY A 145 -14.22 -17.54 -18.54
CA GLY A 145 -14.94 -18.09 -19.70
C GLY A 145 -16.37 -18.58 -19.39
N GLY A 146 -17.00 -18.11 -18.30
CA GLY A 146 -18.33 -18.53 -17.85
C GLY A 146 -18.62 -18.17 -16.39
N THR A 147 -19.78 -18.57 -15.86
CA THR A 147 -20.19 -18.25 -14.49
C THR A 147 -19.29 -18.93 -13.45
N VAL A 148 -18.55 -18.17 -12.64
CA VAL A 148 -17.89 -18.73 -11.46
C VAL A 148 -18.93 -19.13 -10.40
N PRO A 149 -18.71 -20.22 -9.66
CA PRO A 149 -19.69 -20.72 -8.69
C PRO A 149 -19.87 -19.77 -7.49
N GLU A 150 -18.86 -18.97 -7.18
CA GLU A 150 -18.81 -18.10 -6.00
C GLU A 150 -17.99 -16.84 -6.29
N TYR A 151 -18.35 -15.72 -5.65
CA TYR A 151 -17.68 -14.43 -5.82
C TYR A 151 -17.30 -13.84 -4.46
N HIS A 152 -16.02 -13.55 -4.24
CA HIS A 152 -15.56 -12.74 -3.12
C HIS A 152 -15.20 -11.33 -3.60
N ILE A 153 -16.02 -10.35 -3.23
CA ILE A 153 -15.92 -8.97 -3.71
C ILE A 153 -15.50 -8.05 -2.57
N MET A 154 -14.32 -7.45 -2.69
CA MET A 154 -13.85 -6.47 -1.71
C MET A 154 -14.50 -5.10 -1.94
N ALA A 155 -15.18 -4.61 -0.91
CA ALA A 155 -15.68 -3.23 -0.83
C ALA A 155 -14.75 -2.40 0.08
N ALA A 156 -13.65 -1.90 -0.49
CA ALA A 156 -12.76 -0.96 0.22
C ALA A 156 -13.57 0.25 0.71
N SER A 157 -13.60 0.44 2.02
CA SER A 157 -14.47 1.39 2.70
C SER A 157 -13.66 2.31 3.60
N GLY A 158 -13.37 3.49 3.09
CA GLY A 158 -12.55 4.52 3.73
C GLY A 158 -12.46 5.75 2.83
N ASP A 159 -11.77 6.78 3.28
CA ASP A 159 -11.37 7.96 2.50
C ASP A 159 -10.27 8.68 3.29
N ASP A 160 -9.71 9.74 2.72
CA ASP A 160 -8.73 10.60 3.37
C ASP A 160 -9.27 11.10 4.73
N PHE A 161 -8.59 10.71 5.81
CA PHE A 161 -8.94 11.08 7.18
C PHE A 161 -10.40 10.76 7.58
N ALA A 162 -11.00 9.74 6.97
CA ALA A 162 -12.34 9.26 7.34
C ALA A 162 -12.36 8.59 8.73
N PHE A 163 -13.57 8.24 9.18
CA PHE A 163 -13.87 7.63 10.48
C PHE A 163 -13.65 8.54 11.70
N GLN A 164 -13.70 9.87 11.50
CA GLN A 164 -13.67 10.83 12.62
C GLN A 164 -14.87 10.65 13.55
N ASN A 165 -16.03 10.25 13.01
CA ASN A 165 -17.17 9.78 13.78
C ASN A 165 -17.50 8.33 13.41
N GLY A 166 -16.65 7.41 13.88
CA GLY A 166 -16.77 5.98 13.60
C GLY A 166 -18.18 5.42 13.87
N HIS A 167 -18.85 5.82 14.94
CA HIS A 167 -20.21 5.34 15.23
C HIS A 167 -21.19 5.64 14.07
N GLN A 168 -21.19 6.88 13.57
CA GLN A 168 -22.09 7.26 12.48
C GLN A 168 -21.77 6.50 11.20
N VAL A 169 -20.48 6.27 10.92
CA VAL A 169 -20.03 5.52 9.76
C VAL A 169 -20.43 4.04 9.85
N PHE A 170 -20.18 3.37 10.98
CA PHE A 170 -20.57 1.97 11.16
C PHE A 170 -22.08 1.76 11.11
N LYS A 171 -22.88 2.67 11.71
CA LYS A 171 -24.34 2.61 11.57
C LYS A 171 -24.79 2.68 10.11
N ALA A 172 -24.13 3.52 9.32
CA ALA A 172 -24.42 3.65 7.90
C ALA A 172 -24.00 2.41 7.10
N PHE A 173 -22.92 1.74 7.50
CA PHE A 173 -22.52 0.46 6.93
C PHE A 173 -23.50 -0.67 7.28
N ASP A 174 -24.03 -0.73 8.50
CA ASP A 174 -25.05 -1.71 8.88
C ASP A 174 -26.34 -1.54 8.04
N ASP A 175 -26.76 -0.30 7.82
CA ASP A 175 -27.87 0.04 6.92
C ASP A 175 -27.57 -0.41 5.47
N LEU A 176 -26.34 -0.20 4.99
CA LEU A 176 -25.92 -0.59 3.64
C LEU A 176 -25.86 -2.10 3.46
N ILE A 177 -25.33 -2.83 4.44
CA ILE A 177 -25.29 -4.30 4.47
C ILE A 177 -26.70 -4.85 4.25
N THR A 178 -27.65 -4.39 5.08
CA THR A 178 -29.06 -4.81 5.01
C THR A 178 -29.67 -4.55 3.62
N GLU A 179 -29.44 -3.37 3.04
CA GLU A 179 -29.99 -3.03 1.71
C GLU A 179 -29.33 -3.84 0.59
N LEU A 180 -28.03 -4.14 0.68
CA LEU A 180 -27.32 -4.94 -0.32
C LEU A 180 -27.74 -6.42 -0.29
N GLU A 181 -27.92 -7.01 0.89
CA GLU A 181 -28.39 -8.38 1.04
C GLU A 181 -29.81 -8.55 0.48
N ASN A 182 -30.71 -7.62 0.83
CA ASN A 182 -32.06 -7.58 0.26
C ASN A 182 -32.03 -7.45 -1.26
N LEU A 183 -31.18 -6.56 -1.80
CA LEU A 183 -31.06 -6.34 -3.23
C LEU A 183 -30.48 -7.57 -3.96
N GLY A 184 -29.45 -8.20 -3.40
CA GLY A 184 -28.83 -9.40 -3.97
C GLY A 184 -29.79 -10.59 -3.97
N THR A 185 -30.52 -10.79 -2.87
CA THR A 185 -31.57 -11.82 -2.78
C THR A 185 -32.66 -11.61 -3.85
N ASN A 186 -33.14 -10.36 -4.01
CA ASN A 186 -34.10 -10.02 -5.06
C ASN A 186 -33.56 -10.22 -6.50
N LYS A 187 -32.24 -10.22 -6.67
CA LYS A 187 -31.54 -10.51 -7.92
C LYS A 187 -31.22 -12.00 -8.10
N GLY A 188 -31.57 -12.85 -7.14
CA GLY A 188 -31.37 -14.31 -7.20
C GLY A 188 -30.00 -14.79 -6.72
N TYR A 189 -29.24 -13.95 -6.00
CA TYR A 189 -27.98 -14.36 -5.38
C TYR A 189 -28.22 -14.85 -3.95
N ASP A 190 -27.53 -15.91 -3.57
CA ASP A 190 -27.23 -16.21 -2.17
C ASP A 190 -26.06 -15.31 -1.75
N ILE A 191 -26.32 -14.32 -0.90
CA ILE A 191 -25.39 -13.23 -0.61
C ILE A 191 -25.23 -13.02 0.89
N GLU A 192 -23.98 -12.91 1.33
CA GLU A 192 -23.59 -12.45 2.66
C GLU A 192 -22.78 -11.15 2.50
N VAL A 193 -23.17 -10.09 3.22
CA VAL A 193 -22.37 -8.87 3.27
C VAL A 193 -21.91 -8.64 4.71
N LYS A 194 -20.59 -8.70 4.94
CA LYS A 194 -20.01 -8.64 6.28
C LYS A 194 -18.83 -7.67 6.37
N TYR A 195 -18.57 -7.19 7.58
CA TYR A 195 -17.28 -6.59 7.90
C TYR A 195 -16.17 -7.62 7.72
N SER A 196 -15.10 -7.21 7.06
CA SER A 196 -13.95 -8.06 6.80
C SER A 196 -12.67 -7.26 6.99
N SER A 197 -11.60 -7.97 7.30
CA SER A 197 -10.24 -7.50 7.15
C SER A 197 -9.67 -7.90 5.77
N LEU A 198 -8.55 -7.28 5.39
CA LEU A 198 -7.78 -7.73 4.23
C LEU A 198 -7.35 -9.20 4.36
N TYR A 199 -7.00 -9.62 5.58
CA TYR A 199 -6.62 -11.00 5.87
C TYR A 199 -7.73 -11.99 5.53
N GLN A 200 -8.92 -11.77 6.10
CA GLN A 200 -10.09 -12.62 5.82
C GLN A 200 -10.42 -12.66 4.32
N TYR A 201 -10.39 -11.50 3.65
CA TYR A 201 -10.65 -11.45 2.21
C TYR A 201 -9.69 -12.33 1.41
N PHE A 202 -8.38 -12.24 1.65
CA PHE A 202 -7.41 -13.02 0.89
C PHE A 202 -7.40 -14.50 1.26
N GLU A 203 -7.76 -14.87 2.49
CA GLU A 203 -7.95 -16.28 2.85
C GLU A 203 -9.18 -16.87 2.15
N ASP A 204 -10.31 -16.15 2.17
CA ASP A 204 -11.52 -16.53 1.45
C ASP A 204 -11.24 -16.63 -0.07
N PHE A 205 -10.55 -15.62 -0.63
CA PHE A 205 -10.20 -15.60 -2.06
C PHE A 205 -9.28 -16.75 -2.47
N LYS A 206 -8.26 -17.08 -1.67
CA LYS A 206 -7.39 -18.23 -1.94
C LYS A 206 -8.16 -19.56 -1.94
N SER A 207 -9.20 -19.68 -1.12
CA SER A 207 -10.01 -20.91 -1.06
C SER A 207 -10.73 -21.24 -2.37
N LEU A 208 -10.93 -20.25 -3.24
CA LEU A 208 -11.51 -20.42 -4.58
C LEU A 208 -10.62 -21.23 -5.54
N ASN A 209 -9.31 -21.36 -5.25
CA ASN A 209 -8.33 -22.05 -6.10
C ASN A 209 -8.40 -21.62 -7.59
N LEU A 210 -8.53 -20.31 -7.83
CA LEU A 210 -8.57 -19.76 -9.19
C LEU A 210 -7.19 -19.88 -9.85
N ASP A 211 -7.19 -20.21 -11.15
CA ASP A 211 -6.00 -20.09 -11.99
C ASP A 211 -5.82 -18.62 -12.41
N LEU A 212 -4.88 -17.93 -11.75
CA LEU A 212 -4.64 -16.50 -11.94
C LEU A 212 -3.56 -16.27 -12.98
N GLY A 213 -3.80 -15.32 -13.88
CA GLY A 213 -2.81 -14.86 -14.84
C GLY A 213 -1.57 -14.28 -14.15
N VAL A 214 -0.46 -14.24 -14.89
CA VAL A 214 0.80 -13.62 -14.44
C VAL A 214 0.98 -12.29 -15.16
N PHE A 215 1.12 -11.22 -14.38
CA PHE A 215 1.49 -9.90 -14.92
C PHE A 215 3.01 -9.69 -14.78
N LYS A 216 3.64 -9.17 -15.85
CA LYS A 216 5.05 -8.77 -15.89
C LYS A 216 5.14 -7.34 -16.40
N GLY A 217 5.78 -6.45 -15.64
CA GLY A 217 5.97 -5.06 -16.02
C GLY A 217 5.70 -4.07 -14.88
N ASP A 218 5.62 -2.79 -15.24
CA ASP A 218 5.35 -1.67 -14.36
C ASP A 218 3.98 -1.05 -14.67
N PHE A 219 3.38 -0.37 -13.70
CA PHE A 219 2.22 0.51 -13.86
C PHE A 219 2.62 2.00 -13.95
N MET A 220 3.78 2.25 -14.56
CA MET A 220 4.36 3.58 -14.76
C MET A 220 4.46 3.94 -16.25
N PRO A 221 4.35 5.23 -16.64
CA PRO A 221 3.95 6.35 -15.78
C PRO A 221 2.46 6.29 -15.44
N PHE A 222 2.10 6.75 -14.24
CA PHE A 222 0.70 6.88 -13.88
C PHE A 222 0.02 7.97 -14.72
N GLN A 223 -1.16 7.63 -15.23
CA GLN A 223 -2.03 8.51 -15.97
C GLN A 223 -3.43 8.41 -15.38
N GLU A 224 -3.97 9.55 -14.98
CA GLU A 224 -5.36 9.66 -14.59
C GLU A 224 -6.17 10.36 -15.69
N THR A 225 -7.38 9.88 -15.92
CA THR A 225 -8.36 10.57 -16.76
C THR A 225 -9.62 10.75 -15.92
N TRP A 226 -9.84 11.96 -15.40
CA TRP A 226 -11.02 12.23 -14.60
C TRP A 226 -12.28 12.33 -15.48
N PRO A 227 -13.44 11.78 -15.05
CA PRO A 227 -14.70 11.93 -15.77
C PRO A 227 -15.01 13.41 -16.03
N GLY A 228 -15.20 13.77 -17.30
CA GLY A 228 -15.46 15.15 -17.74
C GLY A 228 -14.23 15.93 -18.21
N TRP A 229 -13.02 15.36 -18.09
CA TRP A 229 -11.79 15.93 -18.63
C TRP A 229 -11.39 15.21 -19.93
N SER A 230 -11.00 15.97 -20.95
CA SER A 230 -10.66 15.44 -22.29
C SER A 230 -9.16 15.20 -22.51
N TRP A 231 -8.34 15.30 -21.47
CA TRP A 231 -6.88 15.25 -21.55
C TRP A 231 -6.34 14.07 -20.74
N ASN A 232 -5.20 13.52 -21.19
CA ASN A 232 -4.46 12.51 -20.45
C ASN A 232 -3.50 13.21 -19.48
N ASP A 233 -3.81 13.18 -18.19
CA ASP A 233 -2.98 13.80 -17.16
C ASP A 233 -1.94 12.79 -16.68
N PHE A 234 -0.73 12.90 -17.22
CA PHE A 234 0.42 12.11 -16.82
C PHE A 234 1.09 12.72 -15.59
N TRP A 235 1.20 11.95 -14.52
CA TRP A 235 1.76 12.41 -13.26
C TRP A 235 3.27 12.22 -13.25
N THR A 236 3.99 12.77 -14.21
CA THR A 236 5.45 12.65 -14.29
C THR A 236 6.19 13.86 -13.70
N GLY A 237 5.47 14.95 -13.41
CA GLY A 237 6.05 16.16 -12.82
C GLY A 237 6.71 15.89 -11.46
N TYR A 238 6.09 15.06 -10.61
CA TYR A 238 6.61 14.76 -9.28
C TYR A 238 7.97 14.05 -9.30
N TYR A 239 8.38 13.48 -10.45
CA TYR A 239 9.71 12.92 -10.62
C TYR A 239 10.81 13.97 -10.39
N SER A 240 10.53 15.25 -10.70
CA SER A 240 11.48 16.35 -10.56
C SER A 240 11.05 17.45 -9.59
N THR A 241 9.84 17.42 -9.04
CA THR A 241 9.39 18.43 -8.06
C THR A 241 10.27 18.44 -6.80
N ARG A 242 10.72 19.63 -6.37
CA ARG A 242 11.54 19.85 -5.15
C ARG A 242 12.87 19.08 -5.14
N LEU A 243 13.65 19.16 -6.22
CA LEU A 243 14.95 18.47 -6.39
C LEU A 243 15.92 18.62 -5.21
N HIS A 244 15.98 19.81 -4.59
CA HIS A 244 16.86 20.04 -3.43
C HIS A 244 16.52 19.10 -2.27
N MET A 245 15.22 18.98 -1.94
CA MET A 245 14.75 18.09 -0.88
C MET A 245 14.99 16.62 -1.26
N LYS A 246 14.69 16.21 -2.50
CA LYS A 246 14.98 14.84 -2.97
C LYS A 246 16.46 14.49 -2.80
N ARG A 247 17.36 15.41 -3.16
CA ARG A 247 18.80 15.25 -2.96
C ARG A 247 19.16 15.14 -1.47
N TRP A 248 18.60 15.96 -0.60
CA TRP A 248 18.89 15.90 0.83
C TRP A 248 18.40 14.58 1.45
N ILE A 249 17.20 14.11 1.10
CA ILE A 249 16.69 12.79 1.52
C ILE A 249 17.70 11.68 1.22
N ARG A 250 18.29 11.68 0.00
CA ARG A 250 19.30 10.70 -0.42
C ARG A 250 20.61 10.83 0.37
N HIS A 251 21.09 12.06 0.60
CA HIS A 251 22.30 12.28 1.41
C HIS A 251 22.12 11.80 2.85
N THR A 252 20.99 12.12 3.47
CA THR A 252 20.66 11.66 4.83
C THR A 252 20.64 10.14 4.90
N PHE A 253 20.00 9.47 3.94
CA PHE A 253 19.99 8.00 3.89
C PHE A 253 21.39 7.40 3.75
N ASN A 254 22.20 7.94 2.84
CA ASN A 254 23.57 7.45 2.62
C ASN A 254 24.45 7.65 3.86
N ASN A 255 24.31 8.76 4.57
CA ASN A 255 25.01 9.00 5.83
C ASN A 255 24.58 7.99 6.90
N LEU A 256 23.27 7.77 7.04
CA LEU A 256 22.69 6.83 7.99
C LEU A 256 23.22 5.41 7.76
N GLU A 257 23.20 4.93 6.52
CA GLU A 257 23.73 3.60 6.17
C GLU A 257 25.24 3.50 6.35
N SER A 258 25.99 4.56 6.03
CA SER A 258 27.45 4.60 6.23
C SER A 258 27.81 4.55 7.71
N ILE A 259 27.09 5.28 8.55
CA ILE A 259 27.28 5.31 10.00
C ILE A 259 26.94 3.96 10.61
N LYS A 260 25.80 3.35 10.24
CA LYS A 260 25.44 1.99 10.66
C LYS A 260 26.55 0.99 10.32
N ALA A 261 27.01 0.98 9.05
CA ALA A 261 28.07 0.08 8.62
C ALA A 261 29.37 0.29 9.41
N TYR A 262 29.80 1.53 9.60
CA TYR A 262 30.98 1.86 10.39
C TYR A 262 30.87 1.37 11.83
N LEU A 263 29.75 1.64 12.49
CA LEU A 263 29.50 1.24 13.87
C LEU A 263 29.44 -0.27 14.05
N THR A 264 28.80 -0.99 13.12
CA THR A 264 28.80 -2.47 13.11
C THR A 264 30.22 -3.01 12.99
N ILE A 265 31.04 -2.48 12.07
CA ILE A 265 32.44 -2.90 11.90
C ILE A 265 33.24 -2.65 13.19
N LYS A 266 33.08 -1.48 13.81
CA LYS A 266 33.78 -1.13 15.06
C LYS A 266 33.38 -2.00 16.22
N ALA A 267 32.10 -2.29 16.38
CA ALA A 267 31.61 -3.20 17.42
C ALA A 267 32.25 -4.59 17.27
N VAL A 268 32.22 -5.18 16.07
CA VAL A 268 32.79 -6.50 15.79
C VAL A 268 34.32 -6.52 15.99
N GLN A 269 35.04 -5.51 15.49
CA GLN A 269 36.50 -5.41 15.68
C GLN A 269 36.87 -5.28 17.16
N GLY A 270 36.17 -4.42 17.90
CA GLY A 270 36.35 -4.25 19.35
C GLY A 270 36.06 -5.53 20.14
N ASN A 271 35.22 -6.41 19.59
CA ASN A 271 34.88 -7.70 20.17
C ASN A 271 35.67 -8.88 19.57
N LYS A 272 36.88 -8.63 19.04
CA LYS A 272 37.78 -9.65 18.47
C LYS A 272 37.13 -10.52 17.37
N GLY A 273 36.25 -9.93 16.57
CA GLY A 273 35.52 -10.62 15.50
C GLY A 273 34.28 -11.39 15.96
N SER A 274 33.94 -11.37 17.25
CA SER A 274 32.73 -12.00 17.77
C SER A 274 31.52 -11.08 17.67
N VAL A 275 30.35 -11.66 17.37
CA VAL A 275 29.04 -10.98 17.44
C VAL A 275 28.36 -11.14 18.80
N ASN A 276 28.96 -11.89 19.72
CA ASN A 276 28.49 -12.04 21.10
C ASN A 276 29.17 -11.02 22.00
N PHE A 277 28.50 -9.91 22.27
CA PHE A 277 29.07 -8.78 23.03
C PHE A 277 28.96 -8.99 24.55
N LYS A 278 29.95 -8.48 25.30
CA LYS A 278 29.85 -8.37 26.76
C LYS A 278 28.76 -7.35 27.13
N SER A 279 28.09 -7.51 28.27
CA SER A 279 26.99 -6.63 28.72
C SER A 279 27.30 -5.13 28.62
N ALA A 280 28.44 -4.63 29.11
CA ALA A 280 28.76 -3.20 29.02
C ALA A 280 28.93 -2.70 27.57
N THR A 281 29.40 -3.56 26.66
CA THR A 281 29.49 -3.25 25.22
C THR A 281 28.10 -3.27 24.60
N GLN A 282 27.24 -4.22 25.01
CA GLN A 282 25.85 -4.29 24.59
C GLN A 282 25.07 -3.03 24.98
N ASP A 283 25.19 -2.56 26.23
CA ASP A 283 24.54 -1.32 26.69
C ASP A 283 24.94 -0.09 25.85
N SER A 284 26.20 -0.05 25.39
CA SER A 284 26.69 1.03 24.53
C SER A 284 26.12 0.92 23.11
N ILE A 285 26.05 -0.30 22.56
CA ILE A 285 25.44 -0.58 21.26
C ILE A 285 23.95 -0.22 21.29
N ASP A 286 23.24 -0.55 22.37
CA ASP A 286 21.82 -0.28 22.50
C ASP A 286 21.53 1.23 22.51
N LYS A 287 22.32 2.03 23.23
CA LYS A 287 22.23 3.50 23.21
C LYS A 287 22.50 4.10 21.83
N ILE A 288 23.50 3.55 21.12
CA ILE A 288 23.81 3.97 19.76
C ILE A 288 22.65 3.63 18.81
N ASN A 289 22.09 2.42 18.93
CA ASN A 289 20.94 2.01 18.15
C ASN A 289 19.71 2.88 18.42
N GLU A 290 19.49 3.32 19.66
CA GLU A 290 18.44 4.28 20.00
C GLU A 290 18.61 5.59 19.20
N VAL A 291 19.81 6.18 19.21
CA VAL A 291 20.13 7.40 18.46
C VAL A 291 19.96 7.20 16.94
N ILE A 292 20.40 6.07 16.40
CA ILE A 292 20.22 5.75 14.96
C ILE A 292 18.75 5.58 14.63
N ASN A 293 17.98 4.90 15.48
CA ASN A 293 16.56 4.69 15.26
C ASN A 293 15.81 6.02 15.25
N GLU A 294 16.15 6.97 16.13
CA GLU A 294 15.59 8.32 16.11
C GLU A 294 15.88 9.06 14.79
N ALA A 295 17.09 8.91 14.25
CA ALA A 295 17.45 9.47 12.94
C ALA A 295 16.69 8.78 11.79
N GLU A 296 16.61 7.45 11.82
CA GLU A 296 15.99 6.63 10.77
C GLU A 296 14.48 6.85 10.71
N GLN A 297 13.80 6.96 11.85
CA GLN A 297 12.35 7.21 11.89
C GLN A 297 11.98 8.55 11.25
N ARG A 298 12.73 9.62 11.56
CA ARG A 298 12.52 10.95 10.94
C ARG A 298 12.75 10.93 9.45
N TRP A 299 13.83 10.27 9.02
CA TRP A 299 14.11 10.09 7.60
C TRP A 299 13.04 9.22 6.90
N ALA A 300 12.55 8.17 7.55
CA ALA A 300 11.59 7.22 6.98
C ALA A 300 10.24 7.87 6.65
N ILE A 301 9.84 8.92 7.38
CA ILE A 301 8.67 9.75 7.03
C ILE A 301 8.82 10.32 5.61
N MET A 302 10.05 10.64 5.19
CA MET A 302 10.30 11.19 3.85
C MET A 302 9.96 10.21 2.73
N MET A 303 9.85 8.92 3.00
CA MET A 303 9.45 7.96 1.99
C MET A 303 7.97 8.08 1.61
N HIS A 304 7.16 8.79 2.41
CA HIS A 304 5.74 9.01 2.16
C HIS A 304 5.50 9.51 0.73
N HIS A 305 4.41 9.06 0.12
CA HIS A 305 4.04 9.39 -1.27
C HIS A 305 3.72 10.87 -1.51
N ASP A 306 3.61 11.71 -0.48
CA ASP A 306 3.64 13.18 -0.63
C ASP A 306 4.93 13.85 -0.20
N ALA A 307 5.82 13.14 0.51
CA ALA A 307 7.07 13.69 0.99
C ALA A 307 8.13 13.65 -0.12
N ILE A 308 8.67 12.47 -0.44
CA ILE A 308 9.73 12.36 -1.45
C ILE A 308 9.29 12.83 -2.83
N THR A 309 8.01 12.70 -3.16
CA THR A 309 7.42 13.16 -4.42
C THR A 309 7.39 14.68 -4.54
N GLY A 310 7.31 15.38 -3.42
CA GLY A 310 7.25 16.84 -3.36
C GLY A 310 5.85 17.42 -3.59
N THR A 311 4.79 16.62 -3.52
CA THR A 311 3.39 17.03 -3.75
C THR A 311 2.71 17.66 -2.53
N HIS A 312 3.43 17.78 -1.41
CA HIS A 312 2.96 18.43 -0.19
C HIS A 312 2.93 19.97 -0.27
N THR A 313 2.21 20.60 0.68
CA THR A 313 2.11 22.07 0.81
C THR A 313 3.41 22.72 1.30
N LYS A 314 3.56 24.04 1.12
CA LYS A 314 4.74 24.77 1.62
C LYS A 314 4.95 24.69 3.15
N ILE A 315 3.87 24.59 3.93
CA ILE A 315 3.97 24.48 5.39
C ILE A 315 4.52 23.10 5.77
N THR A 316 3.98 22.04 5.14
CA THR A 316 4.47 20.67 5.32
C THR A 316 5.92 20.53 4.88
N GLU A 317 6.34 21.24 3.83
CA GLU A 317 7.74 21.21 3.37
C GLU A 317 8.70 21.67 4.47
N GLN A 318 8.33 22.72 5.20
CA GLN A 318 9.16 23.24 6.29
C GLN A 318 9.33 22.20 7.41
N ASP A 319 8.26 21.44 7.71
CA ASP A 319 8.31 20.34 8.67
C ASP A 319 9.23 19.21 8.18
N TYR A 320 9.13 18.82 6.91
CA TYR A 320 10.03 17.82 6.32
C TYR A 320 11.51 18.25 6.35
N TYR A 321 11.81 19.53 6.11
CA TYR A 321 13.16 20.03 6.30
C TYR A 321 13.63 19.98 7.76
N ASN A 322 12.73 20.25 8.72
CA ASN A 322 13.07 20.12 10.14
C ASN A 322 13.35 18.66 10.51
N LEU A 323 12.53 17.71 10.07
CA LEU A 323 12.74 16.27 10.29
C LEU A 323 14.07 15.79 9.69
N LEU A 324 14.40 16.23 8.46
CA LEU A 324 15.68 15.92 7.83
C LEU A 324 16.86 16.53 8.60
N LYS A 325 16.73 17.77 9.07
CA LYS A 325 17.75 18.42 9.89
C LYS A 325 17.95 17.65 11.20
N GLU A 326 16.88 17.37 11.93
CA GLU A 326 16.93 16.61 13.17
C GLU A 326 17.56 15.23 12.95
N SER A 327 17.19 14.52 11.89
CA SER A 327 17.81 13.24 11.51
C SER A 327 19.34 13.37 11.37
N ASN A 328 19.83 14.40 10.66
CA ASN A 328 21.27 14.64 10.52
C ASN A 328 21.93 15.10 11.84
N ASP A 329 21.23 15.85 12.68
CA ASP A 329 21.71 16.27 13.99
C ASP A 329 21.91 15.05 14.91
N TYR A 330 21.02 14.06 14.87
CA TYR A 330 21.20 12.78 15.57
C TYR A 330 22.41 12.00 15.05
N LEU A 331 22.59 11.94 13.73
CA LEU A 331 23.73 11.26 13.10
C LEU A 331 25.09 11.92 13.41
N SER A 332 25.09 13.17 13.86
CA SER A 332 26.31 13.94 14.19
C SER A 332 26.73 13.85 15.66
N ARG A 333 25.91 13.22 16.51
CA ARG A 333 26.23 12.95 17.93
C ARG A 333 27.08 11.70 18.06
#